data_AF-S2L1J8-F1
#
_entry.id   AF-S2L1J8-F1
#
_cell.length_a   1.000
_cell.length_b   1.000
_cell.length_c   1.000
_cell.angle_alpha   90.00
_cell.angle_beta   90.00
_cell.angle_gamma   90.00
#
_symmetry.space_group_name_H-M   'P 1'
#
loop_
_entity.id
_entity.type
_entity.pdbx_description
1 polymer ?
#
loop_
_entity_poly.entity_id
_entity_poly.type
_entity_poly.pdbx_seq_one_letter_code
_entity_poly.pdbx_strand_id
1 'polypeptide(L)'
;MREIAALTKNKEFEIRMRYEYGEDLKSLSFIYKVSYNTLKKRKEKSELKGDAWIKGSRVAHAYECYADEVEKRKKEIEDRINDSARREINQIQNLIDDAYGAEEVIVDGKLEAAISTRVPRIQTMLGLKRSIENVLGDKEKAEIEKIKIDVELKKAELEMKRIDLEFKKKEAEDYLKEE
;
A
#
# COMPACT_ATOMS: atom_id res chain seq x y z
N MET A 1 -44.07 -13.85 -14.60
CA MET A 1 -43.22 -12.92 -15.39
C MET A 1 -42.54 -11.96 -14.41
N ARG A 2 -41.22 -11.80 -14.45
CA ARG A 2 -40.54 -10.78 -13.63
C ARG A 2 -40.79 -9.42 -14.26
N GLU A 3 -41.30 -8.46 -13.49
CA GLU A 3 -41.51 -7.09 -13.96
C GLU A 3 -40.17 -6.46 -14.36
N ILE A 4 -40.06 -6.06 -15.64
CA ILE A 4 -38.89 -5.35 -16.15
C ILE A 4 -39.11 -3.87 -15.89
N ALA A 5 -38.19 -3.26 -15.13
CA ALA A 5 -38.22 -1.84 -14.85
C ALA A 5 -37.69 -1.03 -16.05
N ALA A 6 -38.25 0.15 -16.26
CA ALA A 6 -37.73 1.10 -17.23
C ALA A 6 -36.35 1.64 -16.81
N LEU A 7 -35.47 1.86 -17.79
CA LEU A 7 -34.16 2.48 -17.59
C LEU A 7 -34.33 4.00 -17.51
N THR A 8 -34.28 4.55 -16.31
CA THR A 8 -34.27 6.00 -16.06
C THR A 8 -32.83 6.54 -16.09
N LYS A 9 -32.66 7.86 -16.24
CA LYS A 9 -31.33 8.51 -16.24
C LYS A 9 -30.52 8.21 -14.98
N ASN A 10 -31.15 8.23 -13.80
CA ASN A 10 -30.48 7.96 -12.53
C ASN A 10 -30.01 6.49 -12.44
N LYS A 11 -30.86 5.54 -12.87
CA LYS A 11 -30.48 4.13 -12.92
C LYS A 11 -29.35 3.88 -13.93
N GLU A 12 -29.40 4.53 -15.09
CA GLU A 12 -28.34 4.45 -16.10
C GLU A 12 -27.01 4.96 -15.54
N PHE A 13 -27.02 6.08 -14.81
CA PHE A 13 -25.84 6.64 -14.16
C PHE A 13 -25.25 5.68 -13.12
N GLU A 14 -26.07 5.12 -12.22
CA GLU A 14 -25.59 4.15 -11.22
C GLU A 14 -25.04 2.87 -11.84
N ILE A 15 -25.72 2.33 -12.86
CA ILE A 15 -25.27 1.15 -13.60
C ILE A 15 -23.93 1.44 -14.27
N ARG A 16 -23.76 2.62 -14.86
CA ARG A 16 -22.51 3.04 -15.49
C ARG A 16 -21.36 3.13 -14.48
N MET A 17 -21.58 3.75 -13.33
CA MET A 17 -20.57 3.85 -12.28
C MET A 17 -20.12 2.46 -11.81
N ARG A 18 -21.06 1.55 -11.54
CA ARG A 18 -20.73 0.18 -11.12
C ARG A 18 -20.05 -0.63 -12.20
N TYR A 19 -20.47 -0.46 -13.45
CA TYR A 19 -19.82 -1.05 -14.61
C TYR A 19 -18.38 -0.55 -14.75
N GLU A 20 -18.14 0.74 -14.47
CA GLU A 20 -16.82 1.36 -14.41
C GLU A 20 -15.97 0.86 -13.25
N TYR A 21 -16.57 0.39 -12.16
CA TYR A 21 -15.86 -0.30 -11.07
C TYR A 21 -15.63 -1.80 -11.32
N GLY A 22 -15.94 -2.31 -12.51
CA GLY A 22 -15.63 -3.69 -12.90
C GLY A 22 -16.79 -4.68 -12.76
N GLU A 23 -18.00 -4.25 -12.38
CA GLU A 23 -19.16 -5.13 -12.32
C GLU A 23 -19.65 -5.55 -13.72
N ASP A 24 -20.13 -6.79 -13.86
CA ASP A 24 -20.62 -7.28 -15.15
C ASP A 24 -22.02 -6.76 -15.51
N LEU A 25 -22.22 -6.46 -16.81
CA LEU A 25 -23.46 -5.88 -17.30
C LEU A 25 -24.66 -6.84 -17.16
N LYS A 26 -24.44 -8.16 -17.18
CA LYS A 26 -25.50 -9.15 -16.93
C LYS A 26 -25.93 -9.09 -15.47
N SER A 27 -24.99 -9.07 -14.53
CA SER A 27 -25.28 -8.94 -13.10
C SER A 27 -26.03 -7.65 -12.78
N LEU A 28 -25.58 -6.53 -13.34
CA LEU A 28 -26.25 -5.23 -13.20
C LEU A 28 -27.67 -5.24 -13.79
N SER A 29 -27.89 -5.95 -14.91
CA SER A 29 -29.22 -6.11 -15.50
C SER A 29 -30.20 -6.82 -14.55
N PHE A 30 -29.72 -7.83 -13.80
CA PHE A 30 -30.53 -8.52 -12.80
C PHE A 30 -30.81 -7.66 -11.57
N ILE A 31 -29.79 -6.97 -11.03
CA ILE A 31 -29.90 -6.13 -9.82
C ILE A 31 -30.91 -4.99 -10.06
N TYR A 32 -30.77 -4.29 -11.18
CA TYR A 32 -31.61 -3.13 -11.50
C TYR A 32 -32.93 -3.48 -12.18
N LYS A 33 -33.17 -4.78 -12.42
CA LYS A 33 -34.34 -5.32 -13.15
C LYS A 33 -34.53 -4.66 -14.51
N VAL A 34 -33.43 -4.35 -15.20
CA VAL A 34 -33.43 -3.78 -16.56
C VAL A 34 -33.03 -4.87 -17.53
N SER A 35 -33.65 -4.92 -18.71
CA SER A 35 -33.25 -5.89 -19.74
C SER A 35 -31.79 -5.70 -20.15
N TYR A 36 -31.02 -6.79 -20.17
CA TYR A 36 -29.63 -6.82 -20.65
C TYR A 36 -29.50 -6.25 -22.07
N ASN A 37 -30.45 -6.55 -22.96
CA ASN A 37 -30.45 -6.03 -24.33
C ASN A 37 -30.61 -4.51 -24.37
N THR A 38 -31.37 -3.93 -23.44
CA THR A 38 -31.52 -2.48 -23.31
C THR A 38 -30.20 -1.83 -22.88
N LEU A 39 -29.51 -2.41 -21.88
CA LEU A 39 -28.21 -1.93 -21.44
C LEU A 39 -27.14 -2.04 -22.54
N LYS A 40 -27.12 -3.16 -23.28
CA LYS A 40 -26.19 -3.39 -24.40
C LYS A 40 -26.36 -2.34 -25.50
N LYS A 41 -27.60 -2.12 -25.97
CA LYS A 41 -27.91 -1.08 -26.98
C LYS A 41 -27.55 0.32 -26.50
N ARG A 42 -27.75 0.59 -25.20
CA ARG A 42 -27.43 1.90 -24.61
C ARG A 42 -25.93 2.14 -24.58
N LYS A 43 -25.16 1.13 -24.17
CA LYS A 43 -23.69 1.14 -24.20
C LYS A 43 -23.16 1.40 -25.62
N GLU A 44 -23.61 0.63 -26.62
CA GLU A 44 -23.22 0.79 -28.02
C GLU A 44 -23.53 2.20 -28.55
N LYS A 45 -24.71 2.74 -28.22
CA LYS A 45 -25.10 4.11 -28.62
C LYS A 45 -24.26 5.19 -27.95
N SER A 46 -23.81 4.99 -26.72
CA SER A 46 -22.97 5.95 -26.01
C SER A 46 -21.53 5.91 -26.50
N GLU A 47 -21.00 4.73 -26.84
CA GLU A 47 -19.69 4.58 -27.51
C GLU A 47 -19.64 5.34 -28.85
N LEU A 48 -20.69 5.24 -29.68
CA LEU A 48 -20.80 5.99 -30.94
C LEU A 48 -20.82 7.52 -30.74
N LYS A 49 -21.24 8.00 -29.57
CA LYS A 49 -21.26 9.43 -29.21
C LYS A 49 -19.96 9.91 -28.55
N GLY A 50 -18.97 9.03 -28.42
CA GLY A 50 -17.71 9.32 -27.73
C GLY A 50 -17.79 9.20 -26.19
N ASP A 51 -18.90 8.71 -25.65
CA ASP A 51 -19.14 8.56 -24.22
C ASP A 51 -19.19 7.08 -23.84
N ALA A 52 -18.06 6.38 -23.99
CA ALA A 52 -17.99 4.94 -23.80
C ALA A 52 -18.25 4.54 -22.33
N TRP A 53 -19.06 3.50 -22.11
CA TRP A 53 -19.16 2.89 -20.79
C TRP A 53 -17.91 2.06 -20.58
N ILE A 54 -16.99 2.57 -19.75
CA ILE A 54 -15.73 1.92 -19.45
C ILE A 54 -16.03 0.80 -18.45
N LYS A 55 -15.54 -0.42 -18.67
CA LYS A 55 -15.76 -1.58 -17.78
C LYS A 55 -14.85 -1.54 -16.54
N GLY A 56 -14.21 -0.42 -16.24
CA GLY A 56 -13.10 -0.39 -15.30
C GLY A 56 -11.91 -1.18 -15.83
N SER A 57 -11.12 -0.52 -16.67
CA SER A 57 -9.76 -0.97 -16.93
C SER A 57 -8.83 0.23 -16.92
N ARG A 58 -8.50 0.71 -15.72
CA ARG A 58 -7.06 0.70 -15.43
C ARG A 58 -6.73 -0.79 -15.34
N VAL A 59 -6.26 -1.35 -16.46
CA VAL A 59 -5.94 -2.77 -16.61
C VAL A 59 -5.27 -3.22 -15.32
N ALA A 60 -5.68 -4.30 -14.66
CA ALA A 60 -5.02 -4.76 -13.43
C ALA A 60 -3.49 -4.77 -13.61
N HIS A 61 -3.04 -5.22 -14.79
CA HIS A 61 -1.67 -5.13 -15.25
C HIS A 61 -1.09 -3.70 -15.33
N ALA A 62 -1.84 -2.71 -15.83
CA ALA A 62 -1.38 -1.31 -15.85
C ALA A 62 -1.32 -0.70 -14.45
N TYR A 63 -2.19 -1.12 -13.53
CA TYR A 63 -2.09 -0.74 -12.11
C TYR A 63 -0.90 -1.42 -11.43
N GLU A 64 -0.66 -2.70 -11.70
CA GLU A 64 0.52 -3.45 -11.26
C GLU A 64 1.81 -2.77 -11.77
N CYS A 65 1.90 -2.47 -13.07
CA CYS A 65 3.04 -1.74 -13.62
C CYS A 65 3.22 -0.36 -12.99
N TYR A 66 2.13 0.38 -12.77
CA TYR A 66 2.20 1.67 -12.08
C TYR A 66 2.66 1.51 -10.62
N ALA A 67 2.15 0.52 -9.90
CA ALA A 67 2.53 0.23 -8.53
C ALA A 67 4.02 -0.15 -8.44
N ASP A 68 4.49 -1.03 -9.34
CA ASP A 68 5.89 -1.42 -9.47
C ASP A 68 6.80 -0.24 -9.81
N GLU A 69 6.37 0.64 -10.73
CA GLU A 69 7.12 1.85 -11.07
C GLU A 69 7.19 2.84 -9.91
N VAL A 70 6.09 3.01 -9.17
CA VAL A 70 6.05 3.86 -7.97
C VAL A 70 6.96 3.29 -6.89
N GLU A 71 6.97 1.98 -6.69
CA GLU A 71 7.84 1.31 -5.72
C GLU A 71 9.32 1.44 -6.11
N LYS A 72 9.65 1.24 -7.39
CA LYS A 72 11.00 1.49 -7.92
C LYS A 72 11.45 2.92 -7.69
N ARG A 73 10.62 3.91 -8.04
CA ARG A 73 10.94 5.33 -7.82
C ARG A 73 11.16 5.63 -6.34
N LYS A 74 10.33 5.07 -5.47
CA LYS A 74 10.49 5.24 -4.01
C LYS A 74 11.82 4.67 -3.53
N LYS A 75 12.20 3.48 -4.03
CA LYS A 75 13.49 2.85 -3.73
C LYS A 75 14.67 3.68 -4.25
N GLU A 76 14.59 4.18 -5.48
CA GLU A 76 15.63 5.05 -6.06
C GLU A 76 15.82 6.35 -5.26
N ILE A 77 14.72 6.97 -4.81
CA ILE A 77 14.76 8.16 -3.96
C ILE A 77 15.41 7.83 -2.61
N GLU A 78 15.03 6.70 -2.01
CA GLU A 78 15.62 6.23 -0.76
C GLU A 78 17.14 5.99 -0.88
N ASP A 79 17.56 5.28 -1.93
CA ASP A 79 18.97 5.00 -2.21
C ASP A 79 19.76 6.31 -2.42
N ARG A 80 19.21 7.27 -3.18
CA ARG A 80 19.83 8.60 -3.38
C ARG A 80 20.01 9.37 -2.07
N ILE A 81 19.03 9.32 -1.17
CA ILE A 81 19.10 9.98 0.13
C ILE A 81 20.21 9.31 0.97
N ASN A 82 20.23 7.99 1.01
CA ASN A 82 21.22 7.22 1.76
C ASN A 82 22.65 7.38 1.20
N ASP A 83 22.82 7.47 -0.11
CA ASP A 83 24.13 7.68 -0.75
C ASP A 83 24.68 9.08 -0.52
N SER A 84 23.81 10.10 -0.42
CA SER A 84 24.22 11.44 0.02
C SER A 84 24.77 11.40 1.44
N ALA A 85 24.06 10.72 2.36
CA ALA A 85 24.50 10.55 3.74
C ALA A 85 25.84 9.84 3.86
N ARG A 86 25.97 8.70 3.16
CA ARG A 86 27.19 7.88 3.18
C ARG A 86 28.39 8.66 2.69
N ARG A 87 28.25 9.45 1.62
CA ARG A 87 29.34 10.31 1.13
C ARG A 87 29.78 11.32 2.17
N GLU A 88 28.84 12.02 2.80
CA GLU A 88 29.17 13.02 3.83
C GLU A 88 29.81 12.39 5.07
N ILE A 89 29.34 11.21 5.49
CA ILE A 89 29.92 10.45 6.61
C ILE A 89 31.32 9.92 6.27
N ASN A 90 31.51 9.35 5.07
CA ASN A 90 32.82 8.86 4.64
C ASN A 90 33.86 9.97 4.56
N GLN A 91 33.46 11.19 4.16
CA GLN A 91 34.35 12.35 4.20
C GLN A 91 34.78 12.67 5.64
N ILE A 92 33.87 12.59 6.60
CA ILE A 92 34.21 12.79 8.03
C ILE A 92 35.13 11.67 8.51
N GLN A 93 34.85 10.42 8.15
CA GLN A 93 35.66 9.27 8.53
C GLN A 93 37.10 9.40 8.01
N ASN A 94 37.27 9.75 6.73
CA ASN A 94 38.61 9.96 6.17
C ASN A 94 39.37 11.07 6.89
N LEU A 95 38.70 12.16 7.29
CA LEU A 95 39.33 13.24 8.06
C LEU A 95 39.77 12.78 9.46
N ILE A 96 39.02 11.88 10.09
CA ILE A 96 39.37 11.27 11.37
C ILE A 96 40.57 10.34 11.17
N ASP A 97 40.52 9.48 10.16
CA ASP A 97 41.58 8.52 9.86
C ASP A 97 42.90 9.23 9.47
N ASP A 98 42.82 10.34 8.73
CA ASP A 98 43.99 11.18 8.41
C ASP A 98 44.57 11.85 9.65
N ALA A 99 43.72 12.27 10.59
CA ALA A 99 44.14 12.96 11.81
C ALA A 99 44.69 12.02 12.89
N TYR A 100 44.09 10.83 13.03
CA TYR A 100 44.35 9.89 14.14
C TYR A 100 44.87 8.52 13.69
N GLY A 101 45.16 8.32 12.40
CA GLY A 101 45.63 7.04 11.86
C GLY A 101 47.03 6.62 12.31
N ALA A 102 47.75 7.47 13.06
CA ALA A 102 49.03 7.15 13.69
C ALA A 102 48.85 6.82 15.20
N GLU A 103 49.65 5.89 15.73
CA GLU A 103 49.50 5.35 17.10
C GLU A 103 49.73 6.38 18.23
N GLU A 104 50.36 7.52 17.96
CA GLU A 104 50.59 8.60 18.94
C GLU A 104 49.99 9.93 18.46
N VAL A 105 48.69 10.14 18.70
CA VAL A 105 48.05 11.44 18.43
C VAL A 105 47.32 11.99 19.65
N ILE A 106 47.62 13.25 19.97
CA ILE A 106 46.89 14.07 20.93
C ILE A 106 45.59 14.52 20.26
N VAL A 107 44.44 14.27 20.91
CA VAL A 107 43.10 14.63 20.41
C VAL A 107 43.04 16.10 19.97
N ASP A 108 42.66 16.35 18.71
CA ASP A 108 42.47 17.70 18.18
C ASP A 108 41.07 18.22 18.54
N GLY A 109 41.01 19.09 19.55
CA GLY A 109 39.75 19.67 20.02
C GLY A 109 39.00 20.50 18.98
N LYS A 110 39.66 21.04 17.94
CA LYS A 110 38.96 21.77 16.86
C LYS A 110 38.30 20.80 15.88
N LEU A 111 38.98 19.69 15.57
CA LEU A 111 38.43 18.63 14.73
C LEU A 111 37.20 18.00 15.40
N GLU A 112 37.31 17.64 16.67
CA GLU A 112 36.20 17.08 17.46
C GLU A 112 34.99 18.04 17.51
N ALA A 113 35.22 19.34 17.74
CA ALA A 113 34.14 20.33 17.76
C ALA A 113 33.45 20.47 16.38
N ALA A 114 34.23 20.41 15.29
CA ALA A 114 33.70 20.47 13.94
C ALA A 114 32.86 19.22 13.59
N ILE A 115 33.32 18.03 14.00
CA ILE A 115 32.61 16.76 13.80
C ILE A 115 31.31 16.75 14.62
N SER A 116 31.40 17.11 15.90
CA SER A 116 30.27 17.20 16.83
C SER A 116 29.18 18.16 16.33
N THR A 117 29.54 19.17 15.54
CA THR A 117 28.57 20.06 14.89
C THR A 117 28.04 19.50 13.57
N ARG A 118 28.90 18.85 12.77
CA ARG A 118 28.54 18.36 11.42
C ARG A 118 27.63 17.13 11.46
N VAL A 119 27.93 16.14 12.30
CA VAL A 119 27.16 14.88 12.34
C VAL A 119 25.66 15.11 12.62
N PRO A 120 25.26 15.92 13.63
CA PRO A 120 23.84 16.21 13.88
C PRO A 120 23.16 16.98 12.74
N ARG A 121 23.89 17.87 12.06
CA ARG A 121 23.38 18.59 10.88
C ARG A 121 23.07 17.62 9.74
N ILE A 122 23.97 16.68 9.46
CA ILE A 122 23.77 15.64 8.45
C ILE A 122 22.52 14.82 8.79
N GLN A 123 22.39 14.38 10.04
CA GLN A 123 21.20 13.64 10.51
C GLN A 123 19.90 14.46 10.34
N THR A 124 19.93 15.74 10.67
CA THR A 124 18.77 16.62 10.53
C THR A 124 18.38 16.81 9.06
N MET A 125 19.36 17.06 8.18
CA MET A 125 19.10 17.16 6.73
C MET A 125 18.57 15.85 6.14
N LEU A 126 19.07 14.70 6.61
CA LEU A 126 18.57 13.39 6.21
C LEU A 126 17.11 13.19 6.61
N GLY A 127 16.77 13.54 7.85
CA GLY A 127 15.40 13.50 8.34
C GLY A 127 14.48 14.37 7.48
N LEU A 128 14.88 15.62 7.21
CA LEU A 128 14.11 16.54 6.35
C LEU A 128 13.92 15.99 4.93
N LYS A 129 14.97 15.44 4.31
CA LYS A 129 14.88 14.83 2.97
C LYS A 129 13.91 13.64 2.96
N ARG A 130 13.98 12.77 3.96
CA ARG A 130 13.05 11.63 4.13
C ARG A 130 11.61 12.11 4.28
N SER A 131 11.36 13.14 5.10
CA SER A 131 10.02 13.72 5.28
C SER A 131 9.45 14.37 4.02
N ILE A 132 10.26 15.12 3.27
CA ILE A 132 9.82 15.77 2.01
C ILE A 132 9.39 14.72 0.98
N GLU A 133 10.14 13.62 0.89
CA GLU A 133 9.90 12.55 -0.08
C GLU A 133 8.92 11.48 0.42
N ASN A 134 8.32 11.66 1.61
CA ASN A 134 7.45 10.67 2.27
C ASN A 134 8.08 9.26 2.36
N VAL A 135 9.40 9.22 2.60
CA VAL A 135 10.15 7.98 2.83
C VAL A 135 10.24 7.74 4.33
N LEU A 136 9.77 6.57 4.77
CA LEU A 136 9.84 6.18 6.18
C LEU A 136 11.29 5.93 6.59
N GLY A 137 11.64 6.36 7.80
CA GLY A 137 12.91 6.03 8.42
C GLY A 137 12.98 4.56 8.87
N ASP A 138 14.19 4.07 9.10
CA ASP A 138 14.44 2.67 9.47
C ASP A 138 13.71 2.24 10.75
N LYS A 139 13.62 3.15 11.72
CA LYS A 139 12.88 2.94 12.97
C LYS A 139 11.38 2.76 12.72
N GLU A 140 10.80 3.60 11.86
CA GLU A 140 9.37 3.53 11.51
C GLU A 140 9.06 2.26 10.71
N LYS A 141 9.95 1.86 9.80
CA LYS A 141 9.83 0.60 9.07
C LYS A 141 9.84 -0.60 10.01
N ALA A 142 10.77 -0.65 10.96
CA ALA A 142 10.84 -1.71 11.95
C ALA A 142 9.60 -1.79 12.85
N GLU A 143 9.03 -0.63 13.21
CA GLU A 143 7.80 -0.58 14.01
C GLU A 143 6.58 -1.10 13.23
N ILE A 144 6.48 -0.77 11.94
CA ILE A 144 5.45 -1.33 11.04
C ILE A 144 5.60 -2.85 10.89
N GLU A 145 6.83 -3.35 10.72
CA GLU A 145 7.13 -4.79 10.63
C GLU A 145 6.62 -5.53 11.88
N LYS A 146 6.91 -4.98 13.06
CA LYS A 146 6.45 -5.53 14.34
C LYS A 146 4.93 -5.58 14.42
N ILE A 147 4.25 -4.49 14.04
CA ILE A 147 2.79 -4.44 14.04
C ILE A 147 2.19 -5.48 13.09
N LYS A 148 2.79 -5.70 11.90
CA LYS A 148 2.33 -6.74 10.96
C LYS A 148 2.41 -8.12 11.58
N ILE A 149 3.54 -8.46 12.19
CA ILE A 149 3.74 -9.75 12.88
C ILE A 149 2.70 -9.93 13.99
N ASP A 150 2.48 -8.90 14.82
CA ASP A 150 1.48 -8.94 15.90
C ASP A 150 0.05 -9.17 15.36
N VAL A 151 -0.29 -8.59 14.21
CA VAL A 151 -1.60 -8.78 13.56
C VAL A 151 -1.74 -10.20 13.02
N GLU A 152 -0.70 -10.74 12.39
CA GLU A 152 -0.70 -12.12 11.88
C GLU A 152 -0.84 -13.14 13.01
N LEU A 153 -0.11 -12.94 14.11
CA LEU A 153 -0.25 -13.76 15.32
C LEU A 153 -1.68 -13.71 15.88
N LYS A 154 -2.27 -12.52 16.01
CA LYS A 154 -3.66 -12.38 16.47
C LYS A 154 -4.67 -13.05 15.54
N LYS A 155 -4.46 -13.02 14.23
CA LYS A 155 -5.33 -13.75 13.27
C LYS A 155 -5.26 -15.26 13.50
N ALA A 156 -4.06 -15.80 13.66
CA ALA A 156 -3.86 -17.23 13.95
C ALA A 156 -4.51 -17.63 15.28
N GLU A 157 -4.37 -16.81 16.33
CA GLU A 157 -5.04 -17.04 17.62
C GLU A 157 -6.56 -17.06 17.51
N LEU A 158 -7.14 -16.13 16.75
CA LEU A 158 -8.58 -16.07 16.51
C LEU A 158 -9.08 -17.28 15.72
N GLU A 159 -8.29 -17.75 14.76
CA GLU A 159 -8.60 -18.94 13.97
C GLU A 159 -8.59 -20.21 14.83
N MET A 160 -7.59 -20.38 15.70
CA MET A 160 -7.58 -21.48 16.68
C MET A 160 -8.79 -21.43 17.61
N LYS A 161 -9.11 -20.26 18.17
CA LYS A 161 -10.30 -20.09 19.03
C LYS A 161 -11.59 -20.41 18.29
N ARG A 162 -11.68 -20.09 17.00
CA ARG A 162 -12.85 -20.43 16.17
C ARG A 162 -12.98 -21.94 16.02
N ILE A 163 -11.87 -22.63 15.73
CA ILE A 163 -11.82 -24.09 15.61
C ILE A 163 -12.22 -24.74 16.93
N ASP A 164 -11.67 -24.30 18.06
CA ASP A 164 -12.02 -24.81 19.39
C ASP A 164 -13.51 -24.62 19.71
N LEU A 165 -14.09 -23.47 19.35
CA LEU A 165 -15.52 -23.22 19.52
C LEU A 165 -16.37 -24.11 18.62
N GLU A 166 -15.94 -24.41 17.39
CA GLU A 166 -16.62 -25.35 16.50
C GLU A 166 -16.59 -26.77 17.07
N PHE A 167 -15.47 -27.21 17.65
CA PHE A 167 -15.37 -28.50 18.34
C PHE A 167 -16.30 -28.58 19.56
N LYS A 168 -16.26 -27.59 20.45
CA LYS A 168 -17.13 -27.54 21.64
C LYS A 168 -18.61 -27.50 21.29
N LYS A 169 -18.98 -26.82 20.19
CA LYS A 169 -20.36 -26.83 19.70
C LYS A 169 -20.78 -28.21 19.22
N LYS A 170 -19.93 -28.91 18.46
CA LYS A 170 -20.19 -30.29 18.04
C LYS A 170 -20.34 -31.23 19.23
N GLU A 171 -19.42 -31.16 20.20
CA GLU A 171 -19.52 -31.95 21.44
C GLU A 171 -20.86 -31.70 22.15
N ALA A 172 -21.25 -30.44 22.33
CA ALA A 172 -22.53 -30.10 22.96
C ALA A 172 -23.76 -30.57 22.16
N GLU A 173 -23.72 -30.50 20.82
CA GLU A 173 -24.76 -31.05 19.94
C GLU A 173 -24.88 -32.57 20.04
N ASP A 174 -23.76 -33.27 20.20
CA ASP A 174 -23.74 -34.73 20.32
C ASP A 174 -24.24 -35.16 21.71
N TYR A 175 -23.87 -34.46 22.79
CA TYR A 175 -24.44 -34.69 24.13
C TYR A 175 -25.96 -34.50 24.17
N LEU A 176 -26.50 -33.50 23.46
CA LEU A 176 -27.94 -33.24 23.38
C LEU A 176 -28.72 -34.27 22.54
N LYS A 177 -28.04 -35.11 21.75
CA LYS A 177 -28.67 -36.21 20.98
C LYS A 177 -28.68 -37.54 21.73
N GLU A 178 -27.89 -37.67 22.80
CA GLU A 178 -27.80 -38.88 23.62
C GLU A 178 -28.77 -38.88 24.82
N GLU A 179 -29.46 -37.77 25.10
CA GLU A 179 -30.64 -37.67 26.00
C GLU A 179 -31.97 -37.83 25.24
#